data_AF-A0A3P7E3R4-F1
#
_entry.id   AF-A0A3P7E3R4-F1
#
_cell.length_a   1.000
_cell.length_b   1.000
_cell.length_c   1.000
_cell.angle_alpha   90.00
_cell.angle_beta   90.00
_cell.angle_gamma   90.00
#
_symmetry.space_group_name_H-M   'P 1'
#
loop_
_entity.id
_entity.type
_entity.pdbx_description
1 polymer ?
#
loop_
_entity_poly.entity_id
_entity_poly.type
_entity_poly.pdbx_seq_one_letter_code
_entity_poly.pdbx_strand_id
1 'polypeptide(L)'
;MTGATKTGEAIQYVTDKVFTENLGARPSDSGIPRIVIVITDGRSQDDVTRAVENAKMKQIKLFAIGVTEHALYDELELISGSKDRTFVVDAFEDLNASLRNTIQKVTCPAIISLPVIFKGEIFSFF
;
A
#
# COMPACT_ATOMS: atom_id res chain seq x y z
N MET A 1 -21.35 14.97 12.59
CA MET A 1 -20.99 14.86 11.17
C MET A 1 -20.88 13.39 10.83
N THR A 2 -21.75 12.84 9.99
CA THR A 2 -21.62 11.47 9.48
C THR A 2 -20.67 11.49 8.28
N GLY A 3 -19.43 11.07 8.48
CA GLY A 3 -18.49 10.86 7.37
C GLY A 3 -18.81 9.55 6.66
N ALA A 4 -18.65 9.52 5.34
CA ALA A 4 -18.69 8.28 4.57
C ALA A 4 -17.28 7.67 4.53
N THR A 5 -17.17 6.36 4.73
CA THR A 5 -15.92 5.62 4.52
C THR A 5 -15.79 5.30 3.03
N LYS A 6 -15.03 6.11 2.29
CA LYS A 6 -14.83 5.94 0.84
C LYS A 6 -13.42 5.43 0.52
N THR A 7 -13.17 4.17 0.87
CA THR A 7 -11.86 3.56 0.70
C THR A 7 -11.49 3.38 -0.77
N GLY A 8 -12.47 3.10 -1.64
CA GLY A 8 -12.23 2.94 -3.08
C GLY A 8 -11.74 4.24 -3.71
N GLU A 9 -12.44 5.35 -3.45
CA GLU A 9 -12.06 6.69 -3.89
C GLU A 9 -10.66 7.09 -3.37
N ALA A 10 -10.36 6.78 -2.11
CA ALA A 10 -9.05 7.06 -1.51
C ALA A 10 -7.90 6.27 -2.18
N ILE A 11 -8.09 4.98 -2.43
CA ILE A 11 -7.10 4.14 -3.13
C ILE A 11 -6.90 4.66 -4.56
N GLN A 12 -7.98 4.98 -5.27
CA GLN A 12 -7.90 5.52 -6.63
C GLN A 12 -7.15 6.86 -6.66
N TYR A 13 -7.43 7.75 -5.71
CA TYR A 13 -6.76 9.04 -5.59
C TYR A 13 -5.24 8.88 -5.42
N VAL A 14 -4.81 8.03 -4.48
CA VAL A 14 -3.39 7.77 -4.24
C VAL A 14 -2.73 7.14 -5.48
N THR A 15 -3.42 6.20 -6.12
CA THR A 15 -2.96 5.50 -7.33
C THR A 15 -2.78 6.44 -8.53
N ASP A 16 -3.65 7.45 -8.68
CA ASP A 16 -3.66 8.32 -9.86
C ASP A 16 -2.92 9.63 -9.66
N LYS A 17 -2.96 10.17 -8.44
CA LYS A 17 -2.47 11.50 -8.14
C LYS A 17 -1.17 11.48 -7.36
N VAL A 18 -0.99 10.54 -6.43
CA VAL A 18 0.20 10.50 -5.55
C VAL A 18 1.33 9.67 -6.15
N PHE A 19 1.05 8.45 -6.61
CA PHE A 19 2.05 7.58 -7.25
C PHE A 19 2.34 7.96 -8.70
N THR A 20 2.68 9.23 -8.91
CA THR A 20 3.17 9.75 -10.20
C THR A 20 4.64 10.13 -10.09
N GLU A 21 5.43 9.89 -11.13
CA GLU A 21 6.87 10.18 -11.11
C GLU A 21 7.14 11.68 -10.90
N ASN A 22 6.26 12.54 -11.41
CA ASN A 22 6.32 13.98 -11.21
C ASN A 22 6.15 14.40 -9.74
N LEU A 23 5.52 13.58 -8.90
CA LEU A 23 5.45 13.80 -7.45
C LEU A 23 6.49 12.98 -6.67
N GLY A 24 7.50 12.44 -7.35
CA GLY A 24 8.61 11.70 -6.73
C GLY A 24 8.35 10.21 -6.54
N ALA A 25 7.25 9.67 -7.08
CA ALA A 25 7.05 8.23 -7.08
C ALA A 25 8.16 7.55 -7.90
N ARG A 26 8.80 6.53 -7.32
CA ARG A 26 9.83 5.76 -8.02
C ARG A 26 9.22 5.03 -9.22
N PRO A 27 9.86 4.97 -10.40
CA PRO A 27 9.34 4.23 -11.56
C PRO A 27 8.98 2.78 -11.23
N SER A 28 7.98 2.20 -11.88
CA SER A 28 7.47 0.85 -11.54
C SER A 28 8.50 -0.24 -11.79
N ASP A 29 9.39 0.00 -12.75
CA ASP A 29 10.51 -0.86 -13.14
C ASP A 29 11.80 -0.56 -12.36
N SER A 30 11.82 0.45 -11.50
CA SER A 30 13.02 0.82 -10.71
C SER A 30 13.42 -0.23 -9.68
N GLY A 31 12.57 -1.24 -9.46
CA GLY A 31 12.76 -2.24 -8.43
C GLY A 31 12.42 -1.81 -7.02
N ILE A 32 12.13 -0.53 -6.82
CA ILE A 32 11.77 0.01 -5.52
C ILE A 32 10.26 -0.24 -5.29
N PRO A 33 9.88 -0.93 -4.21
CA PRO A 33 8.49 -1.20 -3.91
C PRO A 33 7.69 0.09 -3.70
N ARG A 34 6.53 0.17 -4.35
CA ARG A 34 5.52 1.20 -4.09
C ARG A 34 4.48 0.60 -3.14
N ILE A 35 4.34 1.15 -1.95
CA ILE A 35 3.51 0.57 -0.89
C ILE A 35 2.44 1.57 -0.46
N VAL A 36 1.20 1.11 -0.36
CA VAL A 36 0.09 1.82 0.29
C VAL A 36 -0.40 0.96 1.45
N ILE A 37 -0.57 1.61 2.59
CA ILE A 37 -1.16 1.01 3.78
C ILE A 37 -2.52 1.68 3.98
N VAL A 38 -3.59 0.89 3.86
CA VAL A 38 -4.96 1.31 4.13
C VAL A 38 -5.26 1.00 5.58
N ILE A 39 -5.67 2.01 6.34
CA ILE A 39 -6.15 1.85 7.72
C ILE A 39 -7.62 2.28 7.70
N THR A 40 -8.52 1.42 8.17
CA THR A 40 -9.95 1.71 8.24
C THR A 40 -10.55 1.13 9.53
N ASP A 41 -11.55 1.80 10.08
CA ASP A 41 -12.31 1.35 11.26
C ASP A 41 -13.65 0.70 10.89
N GLY A 42 -13.94 0.57 9.60
CA GLY A 42 -15.20 0.00 9.13
C GLY A 42 -15.21 -0.32 7.65
N ARG A 43 -16.35 -0.85 7.21
CA ARG A 43 -16.63 -1.19 5.81
C ARG A 43 -16.69 0.05 4.93
N SER A 44 -16.14 -0.05 3.73
CA SER A 44 -16.31 0.94 2.68
C SER A 44 -17.77 1.08 2.23
N GLN A 45 -18.18 2.31 1.97
CA GLN A 45 -19.49 2.68 1.43
C GLN A 45 -19.47 2.84 -0.10
N ASP A 46 -18.31 2.63 -0.72
CA ASP A 46 -18.09 2.60 -2.16
C ASP A 46 -17.41 1.27 -2.57
N ASP A 47 -17.43 0.97 -3.87
CA ASP A 47 -16.75 -0.22 -4.40
C ASP A 47 -15.22 -0.01 -4.44
N VAL A 48 -14.50 -0.86 -3.73
CA VAL A 48 -13.03 -0.86 -3.65
C VAL A 48 -12.38 -1.64 -4.81
N THR A 49 -13.12 -2.51 -5.49
CA THR A 49 -12.57 -3.52 -6.43
C THR A 49 -11.79 -2.88 -7.57
N ARG A 50 -12.41 -1.92 -8.27
CA ARG A 50 -11.77 -1.26 -9.42
C ARG A 50 -10.53 -0.46 -9.01
N ALA A 51 -10.57 0.19 -7.85
CA ALA A 51 -9.44 0.96 -7.33
C ALA A 51 -8.26 0.05 -6.97
N VAL A 52 -8.55 -1.11 -6.37
CA VAL A 52 -7.57 -2.14 -6.03
C VAL A 52 -6.93 -2.73 -7.28
N GLU A 53 -7.71 -3.06 -8.31
CA GLU A 53 -7.19 -3.55 -9.59
C GLU A 53 -6.29 -2.52 -10.26
N ASN A 54 -6.68 -1.25 -10.29
CA ASN A 54 -5.87 -0.15 -10.82
C ASN A 54 -4.54 -0.01 -10.08
N ALA A 55 -4.55 -0.08 -8.74
CA ALA A 55 -3.34 -0.04 -7.94
C ALA A 55 -2.40 -1.23 -8.25
N LYS A 56 -2.96 -2.44 -8.38
CA LYS A 56 -2.21 -3.66 -8.75
C LYS A 56 -1.57 -3.53 -10.13
N MET A 57 -2.29 -3.02 -11.13
CA MET A 57 -1.74 -2.77 -12.47
C MET A 57 -0.58 -1.78 -12.46
N LYS A 58 -0.60 -0.77 -11.57
CA LYS A 58 0.50 0.19 -11.37
C LYS A 58 1.63 -0.31 -10.47
N GLN A 59 1.65 -1.61 -10.15
CA GLN A 59 2.63 -2.27 -9.30
C GLN A 59 2.71 -1.65 -7.89
N ILE A 60 1.57 -1.17 -7.38
CA ILE A 60 1.43 -0.67 -6.02
C ILE A 60 0.99 -1.84 -5.13
N LYS A 61 1.78 -2.12 -4.10
CA LYS A 61 1.52 -3.14 -3.10
C LYS A 61 0.60 -2.57 -2.02
N LEU A 62 -0.59 -3.15 -1.91
CA LEU A 62 -1.57 -2.77 -0.90
C LEU A 62 -1.43 -3.64 0.36
N PHE A 63 -1.52 -2.97 1.50
CA PHE A 63 -1.69 -3.55 2.83
C PHE A 63 -2.97 -2.98 3.42
N ALA A 64 -3.70 -3.78 4.19
CA ALA A 64 -4.96 -3.38 4.80
C ALA A 64 -4.93 -3.67 6.29
N ILE A 65 -5.34 -2.68 7.09
CA ILE A 65 -5.48 -2.79 8.54
C ILE A 65 -6.88 -2.36 8.93
N GLY A 66 -7.63 -3.29 9.52
CA GLY A 66 -8.85 -3.00 10.24
C GLY A 66 -8.52 -2.60 11.67
N VAL A 67 -9.07 -1.49 12.14
CA VAL A 67 -9.06 -1.13 13.55
C VAL A 67 -10.46 -1.36 14.08
N THR A 68 -10.61 -2.14 15.15
CA THR A 68 -11.90 -2.62 15.70
C THR A 68 -12.57 -3.74 14.91
N GLU A 69 -13.56 -4.39 15.53
CA GLU A 69 -14.34 -5.49 14.95
C GLU A 69 -15.33 -5.06 13.85
N HIS A 70 -15.48 -3.76 13.59
CA HIS A 70 -16.37 -3.24 12.55
C HIS A 70 -15.78 -3.33 11.14
N ALA A 71 -14.47 -3.54 11.01
CA ALA A 71 -13.82 -3.74 9.72
C ALA A 71 -14.09 -5.17 9.19
N LEU A 72 -14.64 -5.27 7.98
CA LEU A 72 -14.89 -6.57 7.37
C LEU A 72 -13.59 -7.19 6.85
N TYR A 73 -13.17 -8.31 7.44
CA TYR A 73 -11.95 -9.01 7.04
C TYR A 73 -11.91 -9.33 5.54
N ASP A 74 -13.04 -9.75 4.96
CA ASP A 74 -13.14 -10.05 3.53
C ASP A 74 -12.85 -8.84 2.63
N GLU A 75 -13.30 -7.64 3.04
CA GLU A 75 -13.02 -6.40 2.31
C GLU A 75 -11.54 -6.01 2.46
N LEU A 76 -10.97 -6.17 3.65
CA LEU A 76 -9.54 -5.94 3.88
C LEU A 76 -8.67 -6.90 3.06
N GLU A 77 -9.04 -8.18 2.97
CA GLU A 77 -8.35 -9.17 2.14
C GLU A 77 -8.50 -8.88 0.64
N LEU A 78 -9.66 -8.38 0.20
CA LEU A 78 -9.83 -7.90 -1.18
C LEU A 78 -8.86 -6.75 -1.47
N ILE A 79 -8.80 -5.75 -0.57
CA ILE A 79 -7.90 -4.60 -0.68
C ILE A 79 -6.43 -5.04 -0.71
N SER A 80 -5.99 -5.82 0.26
CA SER A 80 -4.60 -6.24 0.37
C SER A 80 -4.22 -7.25 -0.73
N GLY A 81 -5.19 -8.06 -1.19
CA GLY A 81 -5.03 -9.16 -2.12
C GLY A 81 -4.32 -10.39 -1.55
N SER A 82 -4.18 -10.52 -0.22
CA SER A 82 -3.60 -11.69 0.47
C SER A 82 -3.73 -11.57 1.98
N LYS A 83 -4.04 -12.69 2.65
CA LYS A 83 -4.07 -12.80 4.12
C LYS A 83 -2.79 -12.30 4.80
N ASP A 84 -1.62 -12.51 4.19
CA ASP A 84 -0.33 -12.09 4.76
C ASP A 84 -0.13 -10.56 4.81
N ARG A 85 -1.02 -9.81 4.17
CA ARG A 85 -1.03 -8.34 4.14
C ARG A 85 -2.31 -7.73 4.71
N THR A 86 -3.12 -8.56 5.36
CA THR A 86 -4.34 -8.16 6.04
C THR A 86 -4.12 -8.27 7.53
N PHE A 87 -4.35 -7.17 8.24
CA PHE A 87 -4.21 -7.11 9.69
C PHE A 87 -5.50 -6.58 10.31
N VAL A 88 -5.82 -7.08 11.49
CA VAL A 88 -6.89 -6.54 12.33
C VAL A 88 -6.30 -6.30 13.70
N VAL A 89 -6.60 -5.15 14.29
CA VAL A 89 -6.21 -4.78 15.65
C VAL A 89 -7.44 -4.35 16.42
N ASP A 90 -7.48 -4.66 17.72
CA ASP A 90 -8.64 -4.38 18.57
C ASP A 90 -8.77 -2.88 18.85
N ALA A 91 -7.64 -2.20 19.03
CA ALA A 91 -7.58 -0.77 19.30
C ALA A 91 -6.48 -0.03 18.51
N PHE A 92 -6.61 1.30 18.41
CA PHE A 92 -5.62 2.13 17.71
C PHE A 92 -4.24 2.12 18.38
N GLU A 93 -4.18 1.83 19.67
CA GLU A 93 -2.94 1.72 20.45
C GLU A 93 -2.09 0.52 20.00
N ASP A 94 -2.72 -0.58 19.60
CA ASP A 94 -2.07 -1.82 19.14
C ASP A 94 -1.41 -1.65 17.77
N LEU A 95 -1.85 -0.63 17.02
CA LEU A 95 -1.25 -0.20 15.76
C LEU A 95 0.23 0.18 15.95
N ASN A 96 0.61 0.65 17.13
CA ASN A 96 1.97 1.13 17.37
C ASN A 96 2.97 0.00 17.69
N ALA A 97 2.56 -1.00 18.49
CA ALA A 97 3.48 -2.01 19.01
C ALA A 97 3.59 -3.25 18.10
N SER A 98 2.45 -3.84 17.74
CA SER A 98 2.42 -5.13 17.02
C SER A 98 2.59 -4.92 15.51
N LEU A 99 1.90 -3.91 14.99
CA LEU A 99 1.81 -3.72 13.56
C LEU A 99 3.12 -3.19 12.96
N ARG A 100 3.84 -2.28 13.64
CA ARG A 100 5.12 -1.76 13.13
C ARG A 100 6.12 -2.88 12.82
N ASN A 101 6.34 -3.79 13.77
CA ASN A 101 7.28 -4.90 13.60
C ASN A 101 6.83 -5.84 12.48
N THR A 102 5.53 -6.10 12.39
CA THR A 102 4.95 -7.00 11.38
C THR A 102 5.05 -6.39 9.97
N ILE A 103 4.63 -5.13 9.82
CA ILE A 103 4.74 -4.41 8.55
C ILE A 103 6.19 -4.29 8.12
N GLN A 104 7.12 -3.93 9.02
CA GLN A 104 8.55 -3.87 8.68
C GLN A 104 9.07 -5.19 8.13
N LYS A 105 8.72 -6.31 8.76
CA LYS A 105 9.12 -7.64 8.28
C LYS A 105 8.56 -7.99 6.89
N VAL A 106 7.36 -7.56 6.56
CA VAL A 106 6.73 -7.88 5.25
C VAL A 106 7.13 -6.88 4.16
N THR A 107 7.46 -5.64 4.52
CA THR A 107 7.77 -4.55 3.57
C THR A 107 9.27 -4.43 3.26
N CYS A 108 10.14 -4.64 4.25
CA CYS A 108 11.60 -4.45 4.11
C CYS A 108 12.28 -5.44 3.15
N PRO A 109 11.91 -6.74 3.09
CA PRO A 109 12.55 -7.70 2.19
C PRO A 109 12.41 -7.36 0.71
N ALA A 110 11.43 -6.52 0.35
CA ALA A 110 11.20 -6.11 -1.03
C ALA A 110 12.30 -5.18 -1.60
N ILE A 111 13.28 -4.77 -0.78
CA ILE A 111 14.38 -3.86 -1.18
C ILE A 111 15.63 -4.61 -1.72
N ILE A 112 15.84 -5.89 -1.38
CA ILE A 112 17.19 -6.49 -1.49
C ILE A 112 17.44 -7.34 -2.76
N SER A 113 16.44 -7.68 -3.58
CA SER A 113 16.66 -8.63 -4.68
C SER A 113 17.00 -8.04 -6.05
N LEU A 114 17.02 -6.72 -6.25
CA LEU A 114 17.45 -6.15 -7.53
C LEU A 114 18.89 -5.67 -7.43
N PRO A 115 19.78 -6.11 -8.34
CA PRO A 115 21.11 -5.52 -8.40
C PRO A 115 20.89 -4.04 -8.70
N VAL A 116 21.28 -3.19 -7.74
CA VAL A 116 21.49 -1.77 -8.00
C VAL A 116 22.64 -1.71 -8.99
N ILE A 117 22.32 -1.81 -10.29
CA ILE A 117 23.26 -1.47 -11.33
C ILE A 117 23.41 0.05 -11.20
N PHE A 118 24.43 0.46 -10.46
CA PHE A 118 24.95 1.82 -10.59
C PHE A 118 25.28 1.98 -12.06
N LYS A 119 24.45 2.74 -12.77
CA LYS A 119 24.77 3.22 -14.11
C LYS A 119 25.88 4.25 -13.93
N GLY A 120 27.10 3.74 -13.75
CA GLY A 120 28.31 4.52 -13.87
C GLY A 120 28.41 4.96 -15.31
N GLU A 121 27.77 6.07 -15.65
CA GLU A 121 28.08 6.76 -16.89
C GLU A 121 29.49 7.32 -16.74
N ILE A 122 30.47 6.54 -17.21
CA ILE A 122 31.82 7.05 -17.45
C ILE A 122 31.69 8.02 -18.62
N PHE A 123 31.49 9.29 -18.32
CA PHE A 123 31.69 10.36 -19.29
C PHE A 123 33.18 10.42 -19.61
N SER A 124 33.59 9.75 -20.68
CA SER A 124 34.87 10.00 -21.31
C SER A 124 34.76 11.32 -22.06
N PHE A 125 35.32 12.39 -21.52
CA PHE A 125 35.66 13.55 -22.33
C PHE A 125 36.82 13.16 -23.25
N PHE A 126 36.64 13.38 -24.55
CA PHE A 126 37.69 13.27 -25.57
C PHE A 126 38.72 14.39 -25.40
#